data_AF-A0A843V4V9-F1
#
_entry.id   AF-A0A843V4V9-F1
#
_cell.length_a   1.000
_cell.length_b   1.000
_cell.length_c   1.000
_cell.angle_alpha   90.00
_cell.angle_beta   90.00
_cell.angle_gamma   90.00
#
_symmetry.space_group_name_H-M   'P 1'
#
loop_
_entity.id
_entity.type
_entity.pdbx_description
1 polymer ?
#
loop_
_entity_poly.entity_id
_entity_poly.type
_entity_poly.pdbx_seq_one_letter_code
_entity_poly.pdbx_strand_id
1 'polypeptide(L)'
;MKEAELLRCQIGDWYPRFRRHSIKTLIHHIPTPFLRYLLQDDGPFLLPASAFGLDPLPRHPNSRDPFSDDTTLSDPNDGDHESSDSDLDSDASPPSKAPCFPELESVVQESITALGGAVFPKLNWSTPKDVVSMGAGGTLLCTSFAEVALLLKLSDCIAHDLCHALDSYSDRTPAASSPSEF
;
A
#
# COMPACT_ATOMS: atom_id res chain seq x y z
N MET A 1 -9.63 8.35 -25.07
CA MET A 1 -10.59 8.86 -24.06
C MET A 1 -10.37 10.36 -23.94
N LYS A 2 -11.42 11.18 -23.76
CA LYS A 2 -11.24 12.63 -23.50
C LYS A 2 -10.91 12.84 -22.02
N GLU A 3 -10.09 13.84 -21.69
CA GLU A 3 -9.74 14.17 -20.30
C GLU A 3 -11.01 14.33 -19.43
N ALA A 4 -11.99 15.10 -19.91
CA ALA A 4 -13.24 15.31 -19.21
C ALA A 4 -14.05 14.02 -18.95
N GLU A 5 -13.89 12.97 -19.75
CA GLU A 5 -14.51 11.66 -19.50
C GLU A 5 -13.82 10.93 -18.36
N LEU A 6 -12.49 10.96 -18.32
CA LEU A 6 -11.69 10.37 -17.25
C LEU A 6 -11.95 11.05 -15.90
N LEU A 7 -12.01 12.37 -15.88
CA LEU A 7 -12.29 13.14 -14.65
C LEU A 7 -13.66 12.77 -14.06
N ARG A 8 -14.71 12.68 -14.90
CA ARG A 8 -16.06 12.25 -14.46
C ARG A 8 -16.11 10.85 -13.87
N CYS A 9 -15.13 10.00 -14.17
CA CYS A 9 -15.01 8.64 -13.63
C CYS A 9 -14.28 8.58 -12.28
N GLN A 10 -13.75 9.71 -11.77
CA GLN A 10 -13.19 9.78 -10.42
C GLN A 10 -14.26 9.54 -9.36
N ILE A 11 -13.93 8.78 -8.31
CA ILE A 11 -14.87 8.51 -7.23
C ILE A 11 -15.40 9.78 -6.56
N GLY A 12 -14.59 10.84 -6.45
CA GLY A 12 -15.02 12.14 -5.94
C GLY A 12 -16.17 12.75 -6.74
N ASP A 13 -16.21 12.53 -8.05
CA ASP A 13 -17.20 13.11 -8.95
C ASP A 13 -18.51 12.31 -8.98
N TRP A 14 -18.43 10.98 -9.10
CA TRP A 14 -19.64 10.17 -9.26
C TRP A 14 -20.25 9.70 -7.93
N TYR A 15 -19.47 9.50 -6.87
CA TYR A 15 -19.99 8.95 -5.61
C TYR A 15 -21.08 9.82 -4.96
N PRO A 16 -20.97 11.16 -4.88
CA PRO A 16 -22.03 12.00 -4.30
C PRO A 16 -23.38 11.82 -4.99
N ARG A 17 -23.37 11.60 -6.32
CA ARG A 17 -24.59 11.40 -7.13
C ARG A 17 -25.21 10.02 -6.95
N PHE A 18 -24.38 8.99 -6.79
CA PHE A 18 -24.82 7.60 -6.75
C PHE A 18 -24.71 6.95 -5.36
N ARG A 19 -24.47 7.74 -4.30
CA ARG A 19 -24.28 7.27 -2.91
C ARG A 19 -25.33 6.27 -2.42
N ARG A 20 -26.59 6.43 -2.84
CA ARG A 20 -27.71 5.54 -2.45
C ARG A 20 -27.69 4.18 -3.15
N HIS A 21 -26.91 4.06 -4.22
CA HIS A 21 -26.82 2.88 -5.08
C HIS A 21 -25.41 2.28 -5.08
N SER A 22 -24.51 2.79 -4.26
CA SER A 22 -23.12 2.33 -4.16
C SER A 22 -22.80 1.88 -2.75
N ILE A 23 -21.66 1.21 -2.60
CA ILE A 23 -21.10 0.86 -1.28
C ILE A 23 -20.83 2.15 -0.50
N LYS A 24 -21.05 2.14 0.83
CA LYS A 24 -20.75 3.28 1.70
C LYS A 24 -19.25 3.55 1.66
N THR A 25 -18.86 4.76 1.27
CA THR A 25 -17.47 5.18 1.10
C THR A 25 -17.21 6.50 1.82
N LEU A 26 -16.04 6.60 2.44
CA LEU A 26 -15.46 7.84 2.95
C LEU A 26 -14.23 8.16 2.08
N ILE A 27 -14.08 9.43 1.69
CA ILE A 27 -13.05 9.88 0.76
C ILE A 27 -12.10 10.80 1.52
N HIS A 28 -10.79 10.51 1.42
CA HIS A 28 -9.73 11.27 2.08
C HIS A 28 -8.75 11.80 1.04
N HIS A 29 -8.23 13.00 1.27
CA HIS A 29 -7.11 13.50 0.51
C HIS A 29 -5.84 12.77 0.91
N ILE A 30 -5.04 12.38 -0.08
CA ILE A 30 -3.78 11.67 0.18
C ILE A 30 -2.69 12.70 0.43
N PRO A 31 -2.04 12.70 1.61
CA PRO A 31 -0.95 13.62 1.91
C PRO A 31 0.23 13.37 0.98
N THR A 32 0.91 14.44 0.54
CA THR A 32 2.11 14.37 -0.29
C THR A 32 3.20 13.43 0.27
N PRO A 33 3.48 13.38 1.59
CA PRO A 33 4.43 12.41 2.13
C PRO A 33 4.03 10.96 1.87
N PHE A 34 2.73 10.64 1.95
CA PHE A 34 2.23 9.29 1.68
C PHE A 34 2.26 8.97 0.18
N LEU A 35 1.97 9.95 -0.68
CA LEU A 35 2.14 9.78 -2.13
C LEU A 35 3.58 9.43 -2.51
N ARG A 36 4.57 10.13 -1.93
CA ARG A 36 5.99 9.81 -2.15
C ARG A 36 6.32 8.40 -1.67
N TYR A 37 5.79 8.00 -0.51
CA TYR A 37 5.95 6.65 0.00
C TYR A 37 5.38 5.60 -0.97
N LEU A 38 4.17 5.82 -1.51
CA LEU A 38 3.57 4.90 -2.48
C LEU A 38 4.40 4.76 -3.76
N LEU A 39 5.02 5.84 -4.23
CA LEU A 39 5.81 5.88 -5.47
C LEU A 39 7.29 5.52 -5.30
N GLN A 40 7.76 5.32 -4.07
CA GLN A 40 9.16 5.01 -3.83
C GLN A 40 9.47 3.53 -4.13
N ASP A 41 10.13 3.25 -5.24
CA ASP A 41 10.52 1.88 -5.62
C ASP A 41 11.97 1.55 -5.25
N ASP A 42 12.73 2.57 -4.82
CA ASP A 42 14.13 2.47 -4.45
C ASP A 42 14.26 2.17 -2.95
N GLY A 43 14.90 1.03 -2.65
CA GLY A 43 15.23 0.62 -1.28
C GLY A 43 14.39 -0.54 -0.76
N PRO A 44 14.58 -0.94 0.51
CA PRO A 44 13.82 -2.02 1.11
C PRO A 44 12.34 -1.64 1.27
N PHE A 45 11.46 -2.62 1.05
CA PHE A 45 10.04 -2.46 1.37
C PHE A 45 9.85 -2.30 2.88
N LEU A 46 9.29 -1.17 3.31
CA LEU A 46 9.00 -0.86 4.71
C LEU A 46 7.52 -0.52 4.86
N LEU A 47 6.85 -1.17 5.80
CA LEU A 47 5.52 -0.75 6.22
C LEU A 47 5.60 0.48 7.13
N PRO A 48 4.60 1.37 7.09
CA PRO A 48 4.59 2.51 7.99
C PRO A 48 4.54 2.03 9.45
N ALA A 49 5.41 2.58 10.27
CA ALA A 49 5.35 2.40 11.71
C ALA A 49 4.07 3.07 12.25
N SER A 50 3.35 2.35 13.12
CA SER A 50 2.19 2.91 13.80
C SER A 50 2.62 4.03 14.74
N ALA A 51 1.99 5.20 14.62
CA ALA A 51 2.16 6.31 15.55
C ALA A 51 1.65 5.97 16.96
N PHE A 52 0.82 4.93 17.09
CA PHE A 52 0.23 4.47 18.34
C PHE A 52 0.94 3.25 18.93
N GLY A 53 2.07 2.83 18.34
CA GLY A 53 2.85 1.69 18.82
C GLY A 53 2.16 0.33 18.65
N LEU A 54 1.16 0.26 17.77
CA LEU A 54 0.50 -0.99 17.41
C LEU A 54 1.37 -1.79 16.45
N ASP A 55 1.33 -3.12 16.58
CA ASP A 55 1.90 -4.01 15.57
C ASP A 55 1.14 -3.75 14.24
N PRO A 56 1.84 -3.37 13.16
CA PRO A 56 1.20 -3.08 11.88
C PRO A 56 0.50 -4.30 11.27
N LEU A 57 0.98 -5.52 11.55
CA LEU A 57 0.39 -6.75 11.06
C LEU A 57 0.28 -7.76 12.20
N PRO A 58 -0.67 -7.57 13.13
CA PRO A 58 -0.83 -8.47 14.25
C PRO A 58 -1.15 -9.86 13.70
N ARG A 59 -0.30 -10.83 14.03
CA ARG A 59 -0.49 -12.22 13.60
C ARG A 59 -1.88 -12.67 14.01
N HIS A 60 -2.71 -13.04 13.04
CA HIS A 60 -4.04 -13.57 13.33
C HIS A 60 -3.87 -14.81 14.21
N PRO A 61 -4.62 -14.97 15.33
CA PRO A 61 -4.42 -16.08 16.27
C PRO A 61 -4.58 -17.49 15.65
N ASN A 62 -5.17 -17.58 14.45
CA ASN A 62 -5.31 -18.82 13.68
C ASN A 62 -4.32 -18.95 12.49
N SER A 63 -3.38 -18.02 12.32
CA SER A 63 -2.33 -18.12 11.30
C SER A 63 -1.23 -19.05 11.80
N ARG A 64 -1.42 -20.35 11.56
CA ARG A 64 -0.42 -21.37 11.86
C ARG A 64 0.75 -21.16 10.91
N ASP A 65 1.85 -20.62 11.43
CA ASP A 65 3.09 -20.41 10.68
C ASP A 65 3.64 -21.79 10.24
N PRO A 66 3.78 -22.09 8.94
CA PRO A 66 4.35 -23.36 8.48
C PRO A 66 5.83 -23.52 8.85
N PHE A 67 6.46 -22.43 9.30
CA PHE A 67 7.87 -22.35 9.66
C PHE A 67 8.11 -22.17 11.17
N SER A 68 7.06 -22.21 12.00
CA SER A 68 7.25 -22.34 13.45
C SER A 68 7.60 -23.79 13.73
N ASP A 69 8.89 -24.08 13.70
CA ASP A 69 9.48 -25.31 14.22
C ASP A 69 9.31 -25.34 15.75
N ASP A 70 8.07 -25.61 16.18
CA ASP A 70 7.75 -26.01 17.54
C ASP A 70 8.04 -27.51 17.66
N THR A 71 9.33 -27.86 17.59
CA THR A 71 9.85 -29.12 18.09
C THR A 71 10.49 -28.89 19.45
N THR A 72 9.66 -28.64 20.47
CA THR A 72 10.07 -28.87 21.85
C THR A 72 10.20 -30.38 22.08
N LEU A 73 11.31 -30.96 21.66
CA LEU A 73 11.79 -32.24 22.18
C LEU A 73 13.08 -31.95 22.95
N SER A 74 12.93 -31.93 24.27
CA SER A 74 14.05 -31.96 25.20
C SER A 74 14.83 -33.26 24.98
N ASP A 75 16.10 -33.16 24.59
CA ASP A 75 17.07 -34.22 24.80
C ASP A 75 18.44 -33.60 25.19
N PRO A 76 19.03 -33.95 26.34
CA PRO A 76 20.31 -33.40 26.78
C PRO A 76 21.43 -34.41 26.57
N ASN A 77 22.21 -34.33 25.48
CA ASN A 77 23.62 -34.74 25.50
C ASN A 77 24.42 -34.41 24.22
N ASP A 78 25.68 -34.01 24.45
CA ASP A 78 26.90 -34.18 23.63
C ASP A 78 27.07 -33.56 22.24
N GLY A 79 28.23 -32.89 22.05
CA GLY A 79 28.90 -32.85 20.75
C GLY A 79 29.55 -31.53 20.38
N ASP A 80 30.77 -31.33 20.89
CA ASP A 80 31.79 -30.36 20.50
C ASP A 80 31.91 -30.14 18.97
N HIS A 81 31.79 -28.90 18.47
CA HIS A 81 32.28 -28.53 17.13
C HIS A 81 32.47 -27.01 16.95
N GLU A 82 33.71 -26.56 17.19
CA GLU A 82 34.45 -25.46 16.54
C GLU A 82 33.65 -24.29 15.94
N SER A 83 33.62 -23.17 16.68
CA SER A 83 33.24 -21.85 16.19
C SER A 83 34.23 -21.39 15.10
N SER A 84 33.80 -21.48 13.84
CA SER A 84 34.46 -20.80 12.74
C SER A 84 34.03 -19.33 12.72
N ASP A 85 34.79 -18.49 13.42
CA ASP A 85 34.75 -17.03 13.26
C ASP A 85 34.96 -16.70 11.77
N SER A 86 33.88 -16.27 11.12
CA SER A 86 33.92 -15.65 9.80
C SER A 86 33.40 -14.23 9.96
N ASP A 87 34.36 -13.33 10.15
CA ASP A 87 34.20 -11.88 10.02
C ASP A 87 33.56 -11.54 8.67
N LEU A 88 32.25 -11.28 8.68
CA LEU A 88 31.57 -10.68 7.54
C LEU A 88 31.44 -9.17 7.79
N ASP A 89 32.40 -8.49 7.19
CA ASP A 89 32.47 -7.07 6.81
C ASP A 89 31.09 -6.37 6.84
N SER A 90 30.84 -5.64 7.93
CA SER A 90 29.62 -4.88 8.13
C SER A 90 29.73 -3.54 7.39
N ASP A 91 29.53 -3.56 6.08
CA ASP A 91 29.16 -2.37 5.30
C ASP A 91 27.67 -2.04 5.55
N ALA A 92 27.32 -1.87 6.82
CA ALA A 92 25.97 -1.56 7.25
C ALA A 92 25.70 -0.06 7.04
N SER A 93 25.17 0.27 5.87
CA SER A 93 24.33 1.47 5.73
C SER A 93 23.32 1.50 6.89
N PRO A 94 23.09 2.67 7.53
CA PRO A 94 22.22 2.75 8.71
C PRO A 94 20.84 2.19 8.35
N PRO A 95 20.20 1.39 9.23
CA PRO A 95 18.91 0.80 8.93
C PRO A 95 17.92 1.91 8.57
N SER A 96 17.37 1.82 7.36
CA SER A 96 16.37 2.76 6.87
C SER A 96 15.16 2.77 7.80
N LYS A 97 14.92 3.92 8.44
CA LYS A 97 13.83 4.08 9.40
C LYS A 97 12.47 3.98 8.69
N ALA A 98 11.57 3.14 9.22
CA ALA A 98 10.20 3.04 8.72
C ALA A 98 9.50 4.40 8.75
N PRO A 99 8.75 4.76 7.69
CA PRO A 99 8.00 6.01 7.65
C PRO A 99 6.83 5.97 8.65
N CYS A 100 6.29 7.11 9.05
CA CYS A 100 5.06 7.19 9.84
C CYS A 100 4.15 8.30 9.30
N PHE A 101 2.83 8.12 9.46
CA PHE A 101 1.82 9.05 8.95
C PHE A 101 0.71 9.25 10.01
N PRO A 102 0.99 9.88 11.16
CA PRO A 102 0.09 9.88 12.32
C PRO A 102 -1.32 10.41 12.01
N GLU A 103 -1.40 11.52 11.27
CA GLU A 103 -2.69 12.15 10.93
C GLU A 103 -3.50 11.29 9.96
N LEU A 104 -2.82 10.69 8.98
CA LEU A 104 -3.45 9.79 8.01
C LEU A 104 -3.89 8.48 8.68
N GLU A 105 -3.05 7.92 9.55
CA GLU A 105 -3.35 6.72 10.33
C GLU A 105 -4.60 6.94 11.18
N SER A 106 -4.68 8.05 11.90
CA SER A 106 -5.86 8.39 12.72
C SER A 106 -7.14 8.46 11.88
N VAL A 107 -7.13 9.25 10.80
CA VAL A 107 -8.35 9.46 10.00
C VAL A 107 -8.80 8.18 9.27
N VAL A 108 -7.85 7.35 8.83
CA VAL A 108 -8.15 6.06 8.21
C VAL A 108 -8.69 5.09 9.25
N GLN A 109 -8.09 5.00 10.44
CA GLN A 109 -8.57 4.10 11.50
C GLN A 109 -9.98 4.47 11.97
N GLU A 110 -10.26 5.76 12.16
CA GLU A 110 -11.61 6.26 12.46
C GLU A 110 -12.61 5.89 11.36
N SER A 111 -12.19 5.97 10.11
CA SER A 111 -13.01 5.63 8.95
C SER A 111 -13.32 4.13 8.88
N ILE A 112 -12.34 3.28 9.20
CA ILE A 112 -12.53 1.83 9.30
C ILE A 112 -13.61 1.54 10.34
N THR A 113 -13.52 2.12 11.53
CA THR A 113 -14.55 1.97 12.58
C THR A 113 -15.92 2.48 12.11
N ALA A 114 -16.00 3.66 11.49
CA ALA A 114 -17.25 4.25 11.02
C ALA A 114 -17.93 3.49 9.85
N LEU A 115 -17.16 2.67 9.14
CA LEU A 115 -17.62 1.83 8.03
C LEU A 115 -17.92 0.38 8.45
N GLY A 116 -17.77 0.04 9.73
CA GLY A 116 -18.14 -1.26 10.27
C GLY A 116 -16.97 -2.20 10.57
N GLY A 117 -15.74 -1.66 10.68
CA GLY A 117 -14.56 -2.40 11.14
C GLY A 117 -13.76 -3.10 10.05
N ALA A 118 -14.30 -3.24 8.84
CA ALA A 118 -13.59 -3.79 7.68
C ALA A 118 -13.92 -2.98 6.42
N VAL A 119 -12.89 -2.62 5.65
CA VAL A 119 -13.01 -1.78 4.45
C VAL A 119 -12.15 -2.35 3.32
N PHE A 120 -12.26 -1.79 2.12
CA PHE A 120 -11.22 -1.98 1.09
C PHE A 120 -10.79 -0.61 0.56
N PRO A 121 -9.48 -0.37 0.34
CA PRO A 121 -9.00 0.91 -0.17
C PRO A 121 -9.12 0.98 -1.69
N LYS A 122 -9.23 2.21 -2.21
CA LYS A 122 -9.07 2.52 -3.63
C LYS A 122 -8.61 3.96 -3.82
N LEU A 123 -7.98 4.24 -4.96
CA LEU A 123 -7.72 5.61 -5.40
C LEU A 123 -8.91 6.14 -6.20
N ASN A 124 -8.69 7.24 -6.91
CA ASN A 124 -9.72 7.93 -7.69
C ASN A 124 -10.41 6.98 -8.68
N TRP A 125 -9.66 6.09 -9.33
CA TRP A 125 -10.19 5.21 -10.38
C TRP A 125 -10.14 3.74 -9.97
N SER A 126 -8.99 3.25 -9.51
CA SER A 126 -8.68 1.83 -9.38
C SER A 126 -8.61 1.34 -7.92
N THR A 127 -8.98 0.07 -7.74
CA THR A 127 -8.81 -0.73 -6.51
C THR A 127 -7.58 -1.63 -6.64
N PRO A 128 -6.87 -1.99 -5.55
CA PRO A 128 -5.66 -2.84 -5.58
C PRO A 128 -5.97 -4.34 -5.75
N LYS A 129 -6.77 -4.67 -6.76
CA LYS A 129 -7.30 -6.03 -7.02
C LYS A 129 -6.25 -7.01 -7.54
N ASP A 130 -5.18 -6.49 -8.12
CA ASP A 130 -4.01 -7.22 -8.59
C ASP A 130 -3.25 -7.88 -7.43
N VAL A 131 -3.21 -7.23 -6.25
CA VAL A 131 -2.56 -7.76 -5.04
C VAL A 131 -3.24 -9.04 -4.53
N VAL A 132 -4.56 -9.15 -4.71
CA VAL A 132 -5.35 -10.33 -4.29
C VAL A 132 -4.87 -11.60 -5.00
N SER A 133 -4.42 -11.50 -6.25
CA SER A 133 -3.95 -12.63 -7.03
C SER A 133 -2.56 -13.14 -6.60
N MET A 134 -1.88 -12.42 -5.69
CA MET A 134 -0.47 -12.65 -5.33
C MET A 134 -0.28 -13.50 -4.05
N GLY A 135 -1.34 -13.75 -3.24
CA GLY A 135 -1.21 -14.41 -1.93
C GLY A 135 -2.24 -15.51 -1.64
N ALA A 136 -1.86 -16.48 -0.80
CA ALA A 136 -2.60 -17.71 -0.47
C ALA A 136 -3.89 -17.54 0.38
N GLY A 137 -4.41 -16.33 0.50
CA GLY A 137 -5.65 -16.00 1.22
C GLY A 137 -6.30 -14.70 0.75
N GLY A 138 -5.95 -14.25 -0.48
CA GLY A 138 -6.14 -12.92 -1.02
C GLY A 138 -7.50 -12.27 -0.72
N THR A 139 -7.46 -11.21 0.07
CA THR A 139 -8.61 -10.35 0.37
C THR A 139 -8.22 -8.89 0.19
N LEU A 140 -9.19 -8.06 -0.21
CA LEU A 140 -9.06 -6.60 -0.18
C LEU A 140 -9.47 -6.00 1.18
N LEU A 141 -9.93 -6.85 2.11
CA LEU A 141 -10.41 -6.40 3.40
C LEU A 141 -9.24 -5.94 4.26
N CYS A 142 -9.33 -4.70 4.72
CA CYS A 142 -8.43 -4.08 5.68
C CYS A 142 -9.21 -3.71 6.94
N THR A 143 -8.58 -3.96 8.08
CA THR A 143 -9.03 -3.65 9.44
C THR A 143 -8.09 -2.68 10.14
N SER A 144 -6.90 -2.44 9.57
CA SER A 144 -5.91 -1.49 10.06
C SER A 144 -5.38 -0.56 8.95
N PHE A 145 -4.81 0.58 9.36
CA PHE A 145 -4.09 1.48 8.44
C PHE A 145 -2.91 0.79 7.74
N ALA A 146 -2.19 -0.08 8.44
CA ALA A 146 -1.04 -0.79 7.88
C ALA A 146 -1.44 -1.77 6.76
N GLU A 147 -2.57 -2.48 6.88
CA GLU A 147 -3.13 -3.30 5.80
C GLU A 147 -3.54 -2.44 4.60
N VAL A 148 -4.13 -1.27 4.83
CA VAL A 148 -4.45 -0.31 3.76
C VAL A 148 -3.16 0.15 3.05
N ALA A 149 -2.14 0.54 3.80
CA ALA A 149 -0.87 0.99 3.25
C ALA A 149 -0.17 -0.12 2.46
N LEU A 150 -0.17 -1.35 2.99
CA LEU A 150 0.37 -2.54 2.33
C LEU A 150 -0.30 -2.78 0.97
N LEU A 151 -1.64 -2.85 0.92
CA LEU A 151 -2.36 -3.11 -0.32
C LEU A 151 -2.15 -2.01 -1.37
N LEU A 152 -2.14 -0.75 -0.95
CA LEU A 152 -1.90 0.37 -1.86
C LEU A 152 -0.46 0.37 -2.38
N LYS A 153 0.52 0.04 -1.53
CA LYS A 153 1.94 0.05 -1.89
C LYS A 153 2.32 -1.09 -2.84
N LEU A 154 1.66 -2.24 -2.74
CA LEU A 154 1.97 -3.43 -3.56
C LEU A 154 1.22 -3.48 -4.91
N SER A 155 0.34 -2.51 -5.20
CA SER A 155 -0.55 -2.58 -6.36
C SER A 155 -0.04 -1.78 -7.56
N ASP A 156 0.14 -2.48 -8.68
CA ASP A 156 0.43 -1.88 -9.99
C ASP A 156 -0.75 -1.04 -10.48
N CYS A 157 -1.98 -1.44 -10.18
CA CYS A 157 -3.18 -0.65 -10.49
C CYS A 157 -3.15 0.72 -9.80
N ILE A 158 -2.64 0.78 -8.56
CA ILE A 158 -2.51 2.01 -7.78
C ILE A 158 -1.33 2.85 -8.29
N ALA A 159 -0.20 2.24 -8.59
CA ALA A 159 0.93 2.92 -9.23
C ALA A 159 0.53 3.55 -10.58
N HIS A 160 -0.22 2.81 -11.40
CA HIS A 160 -0.76 3.31 -12.67
C HIS A 160 -1.72 4.50 -12.45
N ASP A 161 -2.61 4.43 -11.47
CA ASP A 161 -3.52 5.53 -11.13
C ASP A 161 -2.76 6.83 -10.78
N LEU A 162 -1.60 6.72 -10.12
CA LEU A 162 -0.78 7.85 -9.70
C LEU A 162 0.10 8.42 -10.82
N CYS A 163 0.67 7.55 -11.65
CA CYS A 163 1.67 7.95 -12.66
C CYS A 163 1.08 8.17 -14.05
N HIS A 164 0.06 7.40 -14.43
CA HIS A 164 -0.34 7.22 -15.83
C HIS A 164 -1.83 7.42 -16.10
N ALA A 165 -2.65 7.67 -15.08
CA ALA A 165 -4.08 7.90 -15.28
C ALA A 165 -4.34 8.99 -16.33
N LEU A 166 -3.59 10.11 -16.25
CA LEU A 166 -3.69 11.22 -17.19
C LEU A 166 -3.01 10.92 -18.54
N ASP A 167 -2.03 10.03 -18.62
CA ASP A 167 -1.41 9.68 -19.92
C ASP A 167 -2.38 8.93 -20.86
N SER A 168 -3.47 8.39 -20.32
CA SER A 168 -4.48 7.63 -21.07
C SER A 168 -5.43 8.48 -21.93
N TYR A 169 -5.41 9.80 -21.81
CA TYR A 169 -6.21 10.68 -22.68
C TYR A 169 -5.45 11.09 -23.95
N SER A 170 -6.16 11.11 -25.07
CA SER A 170 -5.62 11.52 -26.35
C SER A 170 -6.07 12.94 -26.65
N ASP A 171 -5.43 13.92 -26.01
CA ASP A 171 -5.49 15.32 -26.45
C ASP A 171 -4.06 15.85 -26.54
N ARG A 172 -3.26 15.20 -27.40
CA ARG A 172 -2.19 15.94 -28.07
C ARG A 172 -2.89 16.88 -29.04
N THR A 173 -3.25 18.08 -28.60
CA THR A 173 -3.24 19.20 -29.55
C THR A 173 -1.81 19.26 -30.05
N PRO A 174 -1.51 18.93 -31.33
CA PRO A 174 -0.19 19.24 -31.85
C PRO A 174 -0.02 20.74 -31.65
N ALA A 175 0.96 21.12 -30.82
CA ALA A 175 1.36 22.51 -30.70
C ALA A 175 1.48 23.02 -32.13
N ALA A 176 0.70 24.05 -32.46
CA ALA A 176 0.65 24.62 -33.78
C ALA A 176 2.09 24.82 -34.25
N SER A 177 2.50 24.03 -35.23
CA SER A 177 3.68 24.30 -36.03
C SER A 177 3.44 25.66 -36.66
N SER A 178 3.98 26.71 -36.04
CA SER A 178 4.23 27.97 -36.70
C SER A 178 5.55 27.82 -37.46
N PRO A 179 5.54 27.71 -38.80
CA PRO A 179 6.71 28.06 -39.57
C PRO A 179 6.79 29.59 -39.55
N SER A 180 7.82 30.12 -38.92
CA SER A 180 8.22 31.50 -39.16
C SER A 180 9.67 31.48 -39.62
N GLU A 181 9.80 31.37 -40.94
CA GLU A 181 10.87 32.02 -41.70
C GLU A 181 10.98 33.48 -41.22
N PHE A 182 12.19 33.89 -40.83
CA PHE A 182 12.94 35.04 -41.32
C PHE A 182 14.36 35.01 -40.75
#